data_AF-A0A1C3F441-F1
#
_entry.id   AF-A0A1C3F441-F1
#
_cell.length_a   1.000
_cell.length_b   1.000
_cell.length_c   1.000
_cell.angle_alpha   90.00
_cell.angle_beta   90.00
_cell.angle_gamma   90.00
#
_symmetry.space_group_name_H-M   'P 1'
#
loop_
_entity.id
_entity.type
_entity.pdbx_description
1 polymer ?
#
loop_
_entity_poly.entity_id
_entity_poly.type
_entity_poly.pdbx_seq_one_letter_code
_entity_poly.pdbx_strand_id
1 'polypeptide(L)'
;MSVLAKIMRIDRTTLNRNMKPLINAGLIAVNPGEDSRSRQVILTEVGKTVLFNALELWSEAQASLEEYLGVEELESLEKSLSKLEALIL
;
A
#
# COMPACT_ATOMS: atom_id res chain seq x y z
N MET A 1 8.08 9.72 -7.59
CA MET A 1 7.23 8.71 -8.30
C MET A 1 7.94 7.43 -8.67
N SER A 2 9.10 7.44 -9.36
CA SER A 2 9.79 6.20 -9.77
C SER A 2 10.12 5.25 -8.61
N VAL A 3 10.55 5.80 -7.46
CA VAL A 3 10.85 5.02 -6.26
C VAL A 3 9.59 4.39 -5.67
N LEU A 4 8.50 5.15 -5.53
CA LEU A 4 7.23 4.63 -5.01
C LEU A 4 6.65 3.52 -5.91
N ALA A 5 6.72 3.68 -7.23
CA ALA A 5 6.28 2.65 -8.18
C ALA A 5 7.08 1.35 -8.02
N LYS A 6 8.41 1.47 -7.85
CA LYS A 6 9.29 0.34 -7.57
C LYS A 6 8.96 -0.36 -6.25
N ILE A 7 8.74 0.41 -5.17
CA ILE A 7 8.35 -0.14 -3.86
C ILE A 7 7.02 -0.88 -3.95
N MET A 8 6.04 -0.29 -4.64
CA MET A 8 4.72 -0.88 -4.82
C MET A 8 4.68 -1.98 -5.90
N ARG A 9 5.80 -2.25 -6.58
CA ARG A 9 5.93 -3.24 -7.68
C ARG A 9 4.87 -3.10 -8.77
N ILE A 10 4.51 -1.86 -9.09
CA ILE A 10 3.60 -1.51 -10.18
C ILE A 10 4.27 -0.54 -11.14
N ASP A 11 3.81 -0.51 -12.38
CA ASP A 11 4.31 0.47 -13.34
C ASP A 11 3.85 1.89 -12.97
N ARG A 12 4.57 2.88 -13.51
CA ARG A 12 4.31 4.30 -13.21
C ARG A 12 2.93 4.78 -13.68
N THR A 13 2.37 4.21 -14.73
CA THR A 13 1.04 4.60 -15.25
C THR A 13 -0.04 4.11 -14.30
N THR A 14 0.06 2.86 -13.84
CA THR A 14 -0.81 2.30 -12.81
C THR A 14 -0.71 3.08 -11.50
N LEU A 15 0.50 3.40 -11.03
CA LEU A 15 0.67 4.23 -9.83
C LEU A 15 -0.04 5.59 -9.96
N ASN A 16 0.18 6.31 -11.07
CA ASN A 16 -0.48 7.60 -11.28
C ASN A 16 -2.01 7.48 -11.31
N ARG A 17 -2.53 6.41 -11.94
CA ARG A 17 -3.98 6.15 -11.99
C ARG A 17 -4.54 5.87 -10.61
N ASN A 18 -3.83 5.10 -9.78
CA ASN A 18 -4.23 4.79 -8.39
C ASN A 18 -4.15 6.02 -7.48
N MET A 19 -3.20 6.92 -7.74
CA MET A 19 -3.04 8.15 -6.97
C MET A 19 -4.11 9.21 -7.27
N LYS A 20 -4.58 9.31 -8.51
CA LYS A 20 -5.57 10.32 -8.93
C LYS A 20 -6.82 10.36 -8.03
N PRO A 21 -7.52 9.25 -7.71
CA PRO A 21 -8.66 9.30 -6.81
C PRO A 21 -8.27 9.72 -5.39
N LEU A 22 -7.11 9.30 -4.88
CA LEU A 22 -6.63 9.69 -3.56
C LEU A 22 -6.33 11.19 -3.46
N ILE A 23 -5.79 11.79 -4.52
CA ILE A 23 -5.59 13.24 -4.63
C ILE A 23 -6.94 13.96 -4.69
N ASN A 24 -7.86 13.49 -5.53
CA ASN A 24 -9.18 14.11 -5.69
C ASN A 24 -10.00 14.06 -4.38
N ALA A 25 -9.84 13.01 -3.58
CA ALA A 25 -10.44 12.87 -2.25
C ALA A 25 -9.69 13.64 -1.16
N GLY A 26 -8.59 14.32 -1.49
CA GLY A 26 -7.79 15.08 -0.54
C GLY A 26 -7.03 14.23 0.47
N LEU A 27 -6.84 12.93 0.20
CA LEU A 27 -6.13 11.99 1.11
C LEU A 27 -4.62 12.09 0.97
N ILE A 28 -4.13 12.41 -0.23
CA ILE A 28 -2.71 12.63 -0.49
C ILE A 28 -2.49 13.95 -1.24
N ALA A 29 -1.36 14.59 -0.98
CA ALA A 29 -0.86 15.75 -1.71
C ALA A 29 0.40 15.37 -2.49
N VAL A 30 0.60 16.02 -3.65
CA VAL A 30 1.80 15.86 -4.47
C VAL A 30 2.49 17.22 -4.58
N ASN A 31 3.62 17.36 -3.90
CA ASN A 31 4.40 18.60 -3.87
C ASN A 31 5.62 18.49 -4.81
N PRO A 32 6.17 19.62 -5.27
CA PRO A 32 7.51 19.66 -5.83
C PRO A 32 8.49 19.05 -4.83
N GLY A 33 9.39 18.18 -5.29
CA GLY A 33 10.49 17.70 -4.45
C GLY A 33 11.72 18.60 -4.56
N GLU A 34 12.81 18.19 -3.93
CA GLU A 34 14.07 18.96 -3.87
C GLU A 34 14.68 19.25 -5.25
N ASP A 35 14.52 18.33 -6.21
CA ASP A 35 14.83 18.57 -7.62
C ASP A 35 13.55 18.90 -8.41
N SER A 36 13.69 19.80 -9.38
CA SER A 36 12.69 20.22 -10.38
C SER A 36 11.90 19.06 -11.03
N ARG A 37 12.53 17.89 -11.19
CA ARG A 37 11.94 16.69 -11.82
C ARG A 37 11.32 15.73 -10.80
N SER A 38 11.58 15.95 -9.51
CA SER A 38 11.07 15.12 -8.43
C SER A 38 9.71 15.60 -7.94
N ARG A 39 8.94 14.67 -7.36
CA ARG A 39 7.64 14.92 -6.74
C ARG A 39 7.59 14.12 -5.45
N GLN A 40 7.20 14.79 -4.36
CA GLN A 40 6.97 14.16 -3.08
C GLN A 40 5.48 13.89 -2.90
N VAL A 41 5.15 12.68 -2.46
CA VAL A 41 3.79 12.25 -2.15
C VAL A 41 3.67 12.18 -0.65
N ILE A 42 2.68 12.88 -0.09
CA ILE A 42 2.52 13.01 1.36
C ILE A 42 1.06 12.77 1.70
N LEU A 43 0.80 12.05 2.80
CA LEU A 43 -0.56 11.97 3.37
C LEU A 43 -0.96 13.34 3.92
N THR A 44 -2.17 13.78 3.60
CA THR A 44 -2.77 14.93 4.28
C THR A 44 -3.22 14.54 5.69
N GLU A 45 -3.62 15.50 6.51
CA GLU A 45 -4.21 15.17 7.82
C GLU A 45 -5.49 14.32 7.67
N VAL A 46 -6.33 14.63 6.67
CA VAL A 46 -7.50 13.81 6.33
C VAL A 46 -7.07 12.39 5.92
N GLY A 47 -6.02 12.29 5.11
CA GLY A 47 -5.45 11.01 4.69
C GLY A 47 -4.94 10.17 5.86
N LYS A 48 -4.29 10.79 6.85
CA LYS A 48 -3.83 10.11 8.06
C LYS A 48 -5.00 9.57 8.89
N THR A 49 -6.06 10.36 9.07
CA THR A 49 -7.27 9.90 9.76
C THR A 49 -7.93 8.73 9.05
N VAL A 50 -8.07 8.80 7.72
CA VAL A 50 -8.64 7.69 6.93
C VAL A 50 -7.75 6.45 7.00
N LEU A 51 -6.42 6.62 6.92
CA LEU A 51 -5.48 5.50 7.05
C LEU A 51 -5.60 4.82 8.42
N PHE A 52 -5.73 5.60 9.50
CA PHE A 52 -5.91 5.05 10.84
C PHE A 52 -7.15 4.16 10.92
N ASN A 53 -8.30 4.65 10.47
CA ASN A 53 -9.54 3.88 10.45
C ASN A 53 -9.44 2.65 9.53
N ALA A 54 -8.77 2.79 8.38
CA ALA A 54 -8.57 1.68 7.45
C ALA A 54 -7.68 0.58 8.04
N LEU A 55 -6.66 0.94 8.84
CA LEU A 55 -5.79 -0.02 9.52
C LEU A 55 -6.53 -0.81 10.60
N GLU A 56 -7.44 -0.18 11.34
CA GLU A 56 -8.29 -0.85 12.32
C GLU A 56 -9.19 -1.90 11.65
N LEU A 57 -9.94 -1.50 10.62
CA LEU A 57 -10.78 -2.42 9.84
C LEU A 57 -9.98 -3.54 9.16
N TRP A 58 -8.77 -3.23 8.70
CA TRP A 58 -7.88 -4.24 8.14
C TRP A 58 -7.40 -5.24 9.18
N SER A 59 -7.09 -4.77 10.39
CA SER A 59 -6.71 -5.64 11.50
C SER A 59 -7.84 -6.60 11.87
N GLU A 60 -9.10 -6.13 11.88
CA GLU A 60 -10.26 -6.99 12.11
C GLU A 60 -10.42 -8.05 11.01
N ALA A 61 -10.24 -7.66 9.74
CA ALA A 61 -10.28 -8.59 8.62
C ALA A 61 -9.17 -9.66 8.70
N GLN A 62 -7.96 -9.26 9.09
CA GLN A 62 -6.85 -10.19 9.32
C GLN A 62 -7.13 -11.14 10.48
N ALA A 63 -7.66 -10.64 11.60
CA ALA A 63 -8.03 -11.47 12.75
C ALA A 63 -9.11 -12.49 12.38
N SER A 64 -10.11 -12.10 11.59
CA SER A 64 -11.14 -13.02 11.10
C SER A 64 -10.56 -14.11 10.20
N LEU A 65 -9.54 -13.80 9.39
CA LEU A 65 -8.85 -14.77 8.56
C LEU A 65 -8.05 -15.77 9.41
N GLU A 66 -7.33 -15.27 10.42
CA GLU A 66 -6.56 -16.09 11.36
C GLU A 66 -7.48 -17.00 12.19
N GLU A 67 -8.62 -16.51 12.67
CA GLU A 67 -9.63 -17.31 13.38
C GLU A 67 -10.20 -18.42 12.50
N TYR A 68 -10.44 -18.14 11.21
CA TYR A 68 -11.02 -19.10 10.28
C TYR A 68 -10.01 -20.17 9.83
N LEU A 69 -8.78 -19.77 9.49
CA LEU A 69 -7.77 -20.68 8.97
C LEU A 69 -6.98 -21.40 10.06
N GLY A 70 -6.79 -20.77 11.22
CA GLY A 70 -5.80 -21.19 12.21
C GLY A 70 -4.41 -20.64 11.90
N VAL A 71 -3.60 -20.50 12.94
CA VAL A 71 -2.23 -19.93 12.86
C VAL A 71 -1.32 -20.79 11.98
N GLU A 72 -1.39 -22.12 12.11
CA GLU A 72 -0.50 -23.04 11.38
C GLU A 72 -0.73 -22.98 9.86
N GLU A 73 -1.99 -23.02 9.43
CA GLU A 73 -2.36 -22.89 8.02
C GLU A 73 -1.99 -21.52 7.45
N LEU A 74 -2.20 -20.44 8.22
CA LEU A 74 -1.84 -19.09 7.82
C LEU A 74 -0.32 -18.94 7.62
N GLU A 75 0.49 -19.42 8.58
CA GLU A 75 1.96 -19.44 8.45
C GLU A 75 2.42 -20.25 7.23
N SER A 76 1.77 -21.39 6.96
CA SER A 76 2.07 -22.22 5.78
C SER A 76 1.76 -21.49 4.47
N LEU A 77 0.64 -20.76 4.42
CA LEU A 77 0.27 -19.92 3.29
C LEU A 77 1.28 -18.80 3.06
N GLU A 78 1.65 -18.05 4.10
CA GLU A 78 2.65 -16.97 4.02
C GLU A 78 3.99 -17.49 3.51
N LYS A 79 4.46 -18.64 4.02
CA LYS A 79 5.69 -19.28 3.57
C LYS A 79 5.63 -19.69 2.10
N SER A 80 4.47 -20.17 1.64
CA SER A 80 4.27 -20.58 0.25
C SER A 80 4.26 -19.36 -0.69
N LEU A 81 3.56 -18.30 -0.31
CA LEU A 81 3.54 -17.03 -1.05
C LEU A 81 4.95 -16.41 -1.14
N SER A 82 5.69 -16.37 -0.02
CA SER A 82 7.06 -15.86 0.01
C SER A 82 8.00 -16.61 -0.93
N LYS A 83 7.85 -17.94 -1.03
CA LYS A 83 8.63 -18.76 -1.98
C LYS A 83 8.30 -18.42 -3.44
N LEU A 84 7.03 -18.20 -3.76
CA LEU A 84 6.60 -17.81 -5.11
C LEU A 84 7.11 -16.42 -5.46
N GLU A 85 7.05 -15.48 -4.51
CA GLU A 85 7.56 -14.12 -4.68
C GLU A 85 9.06 -14.12 -5.00
N ALA A 86 9.85 -14.96 -4.31
CA ALA A 86 11.29 -15.10 -4.54
C ALA A 86 11.66 -15.67 -5.93
N LEU A 87 10.72 -16.23 -6.70
CA LEU A 87 10.97 -16.67 -8.08
C LEU A 87 10.86 -15.52 -9.09
N ILE A 88 10.18 -14.43 -8.73
CA ILE A 88 9.88 -13.30 -9.61
C ILE A 88 10.82 -12.10 -9.35
N LEU A 89 11.57 -12.14 -8.24
CA LEU A 89 12.60 -11.18 -7.85
C LEU A 89 14.01 -11.62 -8.29
#